data_AF-A0A661E0Y5-F1
#
_entry.id   AF-A0A661E0Y5-F1
#
_cell.length_a   1.000
_cell.length_b   1.000
_cell.length_c   1.000
_cell.angle_alpha   90.00
_cell.angle_beta   90.00
_cell.angle_gamma   90.00
#
_symmetry.space_group_name_H-M   'P 1'
#
loop_
_entity.id
_entity.type
_entity.pdbx_description
1 polymer ?
#
loop_
_entity_poly.entity_id
_entity_poly.type
_entity_poly.pdbx_seq_one_letter_code
_entity_poly.pdbx_strand_id
1 'polypeptide(L)'
;MIVLKRIDAKLVEKIVQPGQTEEFFNIDLYRYDSFDWEIKILSGGLKGTTKIASLYNDNIIESTKYAFLGERFDTDTNIYVSGGNRCKLEITNNEASAIRCTIRLKTF
;
A
#
# COMPACT_ATOMS: atom_id res chain seq x y z
N MET A 1 -9.19 0.21 -31.44
CA MET A 1 -9.55 -0.85 -30.49
C MET A 1 -9.23 -0.35 -29.10
N ILE A 2 -10.23 0.02 -28.30
CA ILE A 2 -10.01 0.48 -26.92
C ILE A 2 -9.96 -0.78 -26.04
N VAL A 3 -8.77 -1.15 -25.58
CA VAL A 3 -8.62 -2.21 -24.57
C VAL A 3 -9.01 -1.60 -23.24
N LEU A 4 -10.19 -1.94 -22.74
CA LEU A 4 -10.60 -1.59 -21.38
C LEU A 4 -9.76 -2.43 -20.40
N LYS A 5 -8.73 -1.81 -19.81
CA LYS A 5 -7.93 -2.39 -18.72
C LYS A 5 -8.85 -2.76 -17.54
N ARG A 6 -8.72 -4.00 -17.04
CA ARG A 6 -9.57 -4.58 -16.00
C ARG A 6 -9.16 -3.98 -14.64
N ILE A 7 -10.08 -3.25 -14.00
CA ILE A 7 -9.83 -2.68 -12.67
C ILE A 7 -10.12 -3.76 -11.63
N ASP A 8 -9.07 -4.33 -11.03
CA ASP A 8 -9.22 -5.20 -9.87
C ASP A 8 -8.97 -4.38 -8.59
N ALA A 9 -9.96 -4.36 -7.70
CA ALA A 9 -9.87 -3.67 -6.41
C ALA A 9 -9.77 -4.69 -5.27
N LYS A 10 -8.67 -4.67 -4.50
CA LYS A 10 -8.47 -5.54 -3.34
C LYS A 10 -8.43 -4.72 -2.07
N LEU A 11 -9.19 -5.14 -1.06
CA LEU A 11 -9.19 -4.56 0.28
C LEU A 11 -8.52 -5.55 1.24
N VAL A 12 -7.55 -5.08 2.02
CA VAL A 12 -6.91 -5.86 3.09
C VAL A 12 -6.88 -5.02 4.36
N GLU A 13 -7.28 -5.64 5.48
CA GLU A 13 -7.26 -5.03 6.80
C GLU A 13 -6.40 -5.88 7.74
N LYS A 14 -5.48 -5.23 8.45
CA LYS A 14 -4.64 -5.86 9.47
C LYS A 14 -4.43 -4.93 10.66
N ILE A 15 -4.21 -5.53 11.82
CA ILE A 15 -3.69 -4.82 12.99
C ILE A 15 -2.18 -5.06 13.01
N VAL A 16 -1.39 -3.98 13.00
CA VAL A 16 0.07 -4.04 13.07
C VAL A 16 0.48 -3.67 14.50
N GLN A 17 1.07 -4.63 15.21
CA GLN A 17 1.52 -4.42 16.59
C GLN A 17 2.76 -3.48 16.63
N PRO A 18 3.03 -2.80 17.75
CA PRO A 18 4.24 -1.97 17.90
C PRO A 18 5.52 -2.74 17.55
N GLY A 19 6.37 -2.14 16.73
CA GLY A 19 7.64 -2.71 16.28
C GLY A 19 7.52 -3.90 15.32
N GLN A 20 6.33 -4.19 14.80
CA GLN A 20 6.12 -5.28 13.84
C GLN A 20 5.93 -4.75 12.42
N THR A 21 6.28 -5.60 11.45
CA THR A 21 6.08 -5.37 10.01
C THR A 21 5.07 -6.38 9.49
N GLU A 22 4.08 -5.90 8.72
CA GLU A 22 3.04 -6.73 8.12
C GLU A 22 3.01 -6.56 6.59
N GLU A 23 2.98 -7.68 5.85
CA GLU A 23 2.76 -7.70 4.39
C GLU A 23 1.25 -7.60 4.09
N PHE A 24 0.83 -6.64 3.26
CA PHE A 24 -0.57 -6.44 2.90
C PHE A 24 -0.95 -7.02 1.53
N PHE A 25 -0.04 -6.94 0.57
CA PHE A 25 -0.30 -7.44 -0.79
C PHE A 25 0.92 -8.10 -1.41
N ASN A 26 0.58 -8.94 -2.39
CA ASN A 26 1.52 -9.62 -3.27
C ASN A 26 0.88 -9.65 -4.68
N ILE A 27 1.30 -8.73 -5.55
CA ILE A 27 0.68 -8.41 -6.85
C ILE A 27 1.58 -8.92 -7.98
N ASP A 28 0.98 -9.46 -9.04
CA ASP A 28 1.71 -9.88 -10.26
C ASP A 28 1.94 -8.67 -11.18
N LEU A 29 3.20 -8.26 -11.34
CA LEU A 29 3.58 -7.12 -12.17
C LEU A 29 3.61 -7.45 -13.67
N TYR A 30 3.52 -8.73 -14.07
CA TYR A 30 3.31 -9.06 -15.49
C TYR A 30 1.93 -8.65 -16.00
N ARG A 31 0.98 -8.42 -15.08
CA ARG A 31 -0.42 -8.12 -15.42
C ARG A 31 -0.78 -6.65 -15.23
N TYR A 32 -0.08 -5.95 -14.35
CA TYR A 32 -0.38 -4.58 -13.98
C TYR A 32 0.93 -3.78 -13.89
N ASP A 33 1.04 -2.77 -14.73
CA ASP A 33 2.18 -1.85 -14.79
C ASP A 33 2.00 -0.65 -13.85
N SER A 34 0.78 -0.40 -13.38
CA SER A 34 0.44 0.75 -12.56
C SER A 34 -0.65 0.39 -11.54
N PHE A 35 -0.55 1.02 -10.37
CA PHE A 35 -1.47 0.77 -9.27
C PHE A 35 -1.55 1.96 -8.33
N ASP A 36 -2.76 2.20 -7.84
CA ASP A 36 -3.03 3.13 -6.75
C ASP A 36 -3.30 2.35 -5.47
N TRP A 37 -2.83 2.86 -4.35
CA TRP A 37 -3.33 2.41 -3.05
C TRP A 37 -3.65 3.55 -2.11
N GLU A 38 -4.69 3.30 -1.31
CA GLU A 38 -5.14 4.15 -0.22
C GLU A 38 -4.89 3.40 1.10
N ILE A 39 -4.04 3.95 1.95
CA ILE A 39 -3.72 3.44 3.28
C ILE A 39 -4.50 4.26 4.30
N LYS A 40 -5.38 3.62 5.05
CA LYS A 40 -6.09 4.20 6.19
C LYS A 40 -5.53 3.61 7.47
N ILE A 41 -5.14 4.47 8.41
CA ILE A 41 -4.57 4.08 9.69
C ILE A 41 -5.46 4.62 10.80
N LEU A 42 -5.76 3.78 11.80
CA LEU A 42 -6.49 4.17 12.99
C LEU A 42 -5.77 3.67 14.25
N SER A 43 -5.64 4.53 15.26
CA SER A 43 -5.21 4.14 16.61
C SER A 43 -5.73 5.12 17.66
N GLY A 44 -6.22 4.63 18.80
CA GLY A 44 -6.67 5.50 19.90
C GLY A 44 -7.75 6.53 19.54
N GLY A 45 -8.55 6.28 18.49
CA GLY A 45 -9.54 7.24 17.96
C GLY A 45 -8.99 8.25 16.95
N LEU A 46 -7.67 8.31 16.77
CA LEU A 46 -7.01 9.08 15.72
C LEU A 46 -7.12 8.36 14.38
N LYS A 47 -7.13 9.12 13.29
CA LYS A 47 -7.26 8.60 11.93
C LYS A 47 -6.38 9.36 10.95
N GLY A 48 -5.70 8.61 10.09
CA GLY A 48 -4.87 9.11 9.01
C GLY A 48 -5.23 8.41 7.71
N THR A 49 -5.09 9.09 6.58
CA THR A 49 -5.27 8.51 5.26
C THR A 49 -4.21 9.04 4.31
N THR A 50 -3.54 8.12 3.61
CA THR A 50 -2.54 8.43 2.60
C THR A 50 -2.94 7.78 1.28
N LYS A 51 -2.85 8.53 0.19
CA LYS A 51 -2.98 7.99 -1.16
C LYS A 51 -1.66 8.07 -1.91
N ILE A 52 -1.33 6.99 -2.59
CA ILE A 52 -0.08 6.82 -3.31
C ILE A 52 -0.41 6.22 -4.67
N ALA A 53 0.20 6.79 -5.70
CA ALA A 53 0.19 6.24 -7.05
C ALA A 53 1.57 5.65 -7.31
N SER A 54 1.59 4.50 -7.95
CA SER A 54 2.83 3.77 -8.22
C SER A 54 2.85 3.24 -9.65
N LEU A 55 4.03 3.32 -10.25
CA LEU A 55 4.32 2.86 -11.60
C LEU A 55 5.47 1.86 -11.53
N TYR A 56 5.29 0.73 -12.21
CA TYR A 56 6.33 -0.26 -12.42
C TYR A 56 6.96 -0.07 -13.80
N ASN A 57 8.29 0.03 -13.83
CA ASN A 57 9.07 0.15 -15.05
C ASN A 57 10.32 -0.74 -14.92
N ASP A 58 10.30 -1.91 -15.56
CA ASP A 58 11.44 -2.83 -15.70
C ASP A 58 12.28 -3.03 -14.42
N ASN A 59 11.62 -3.55 -13.37
CA ASN A 59 12.15 -3.83 -12.02
C ASN A 59 12.29 -2.64 -11.07
N ILE A 60 11.89 -1.45 -11.49
CA ILE A 60 11.82 -0.27 -10.62
C ILE A 60 10.35 0.02 -10.33
N ILE A 61 10.03 0.28 -9.05
CA ILE A 61 8.74 0.83 -8.65
C ILE A 61 8.95 2.29 -8.28
N GLU A 62 8.42 3.19 -9.08
CA GLU A 62 8.34 4.61 -8.77
C GLU A 62 7.02 4.86 -8.03
N SER A 63 7.06 5.59 -6.92
CA SER A 63 5.87 5.87 -6.11
C SER A 63 5.79 7.34 -5.72
N THR A 64 4.62 7.93 -5.87
CA THR A 64 4.35 9.31 -5.46
C THR A 64 3.17 9.36 -4.51
N LYS A 65 3.39 9.94 -3.33
CA LYS A 65 2.32 10.30 -2.40
C LYS A 65 1.66 11.58 -2.91
N TYR A 66 0.40 11.49 -3.31
CA TYR A 66 -0.32 12.62 -3.89
C TYR A 66 -1.42 13.19 -3.00
N ALA A 67 -1.79 12.49 -1.92
CA ALA A 67 -2.69 13.03 -0.91
C ALA A 67 -2.39 12.48 0.49
N PHE A 68 -2.54 13.34 1.48
CA PHE A 68 -2.50 13.00 2.89
C PHE A 68 -3.59 13.79 3.63
N LEU A 69 -4.33 13.12 4.53
CA LEU A 69 -5.37 13.73 5.35
C LEU A 69 -5.39 13.10 6.76
N GLY A 70 -5.52 13.94 7.78
CA GLY A 70 -5.65 13.51 9.17
C GLY A 70 -4.31 13.43 9.91
N GLU A 71 -4.25 12.54 10.90
CA GLU A 71 -3.09 12.39 11.79
C GLU A 71 -1.93 11.66 11.10
N ARG A 72 -0.71 12.11 11.42
CA ARG A 72 0.51 11.44 10.99
C ARG A 72 0.83 10.35 12.01
N PHE A 73 0.99 9.13 11.51
CA PHE A 73 1.49 8.01 12.29
C PHE A 73 2.95 7.76 11.90
N ASP A 74 3.77 7.42 12.89
CA ASP A 74 5.13 6.92 12.71
C ASP A 74 5.06 5.49 12.17
N THR A 75 4.97 5.39 10.86
CA THR A 75 4.92 4.13 10.13
C THR A 75 5.82 4.19 8.92
N ASP A 76 6.62 3.15 8.73
CA ASP A 76 7.37 2.97 7.50
C ASP A 76 6.55 2.15 6.52
N THR A 77 6.42 2.67 5.30
CA THR A 77 5.78 1.97 4.19
C THR A 77 6.85 1.57 3.19
N ASN A 78 7.05 0.27 3.00
CA ASN A 78 8.04 -0.25 2.07
C ASN A 78 7.36 -0.97 0.90
N ILE A 79 7.80 -0.65 -0.31
CA ILE A 79 7.29 -1.19 -1.57
C ILE A 79 8.47 -1.68 -2.37
N TYR A 80 8.47 -2.95 -2.74
CA TYR A 80 9.58 -3.55 -3.45
C TYR A 80 9.15 -4.71 -4.34
N VAL A 81 9.99 -5.01 -5.33
CA VAL A 81 9.85 -6.18 -6.18
C VAL A 81 10.51 -7.37 -5.48
N SER A 82 9.72 -8.39 -5.21
CA SER A 82 10.18 -9.70 -4.74
C SER A 82 10.23 -10.69 -5.90
N GLY A 83 11.00 -11.77 -5.73
CA GLY A 83 11.28 -12.75 -6.78
C GLY A 83 10.04 -13.17 -7.58
N GLY A 84 10.21 -13.30 -8.90
CA GLY A 84 9.11 -13.68 -9.81
C GLY A 84 8.23 -12.52 -10.28
N ASN A 85 8.76 -11.30 -10.31
CA ASN A 85 8.05 -10.09 -10.75
C ASN A 85 6.81 -9.77 -9.91
N ARG A 86 6.95 -9.87 -8.58
CA ARG A 86 5.86 -9.68 -7.64
C ARG A 86 6.08 -8.42 -6.82
N CYS A 87 5.13 -7.49 -6.83
CA CYS A 87 5.17 -6.33 -5.95
C CYS A 87 4.64 -6.69 -4.58
N LYS A 88 5.40 -6.33 -3.54
CA LYS A 88 4.97 -6.43 -2.15
C LYS A 88 4.83 -5.05 -1.53
N LEU A 89 3.86 -4.93 -0.63
CA LEU A 89 3.66 -3.75 0.21
C LEU A 89 3.71 -4.20 1.67
N GLU A 90 4.63 -3.61 2.41
CA GLU A 90 4.81 -3.83 3.84
C GLU A 90 4.60 -2.52 4.60
N ILE A 91 4.01 -2.62 5.79
CA ILE A 91 3.94 -1.52 6.74
C ILE A 91 4.57 -1.96 8.04
N THR A 92 5.56 -1.21 8.50
CA THR A 92 6.15 -1.31 9.84
C THR A 92 5.49 -0.27 10.74
N ASN A 93 4.99 -0.72 11.89
CA ASN A 93 4.44 0.18 12.90
C ASN A 93 5.53 0.60 13.90
N ASN A 94 5.97 1.86 13.84
CA ASN A 94 6.94 2.42 14.79
C ASN A 94 6.26 3.14 15.96
N GLU A 95 4.93 3.22 15.97
CA GLU A 95 4.16 3.75 17.10
C GLU A 95 4.34 2.90 18.36
N ALA A 96 4.20 3.53 19.52
CA ALA A 96 4.15 2.83 20.79
C ALA A 96 2.88 1.98 20.98
N SER A 97 1.85 2.19 20.16
CA SER A 97 0.55 1.52 20.23
C SER A 97 0.22 0.78 18.93
N ALA A 98 -0.61 -0.26 19.03
CA ALA A 98 -1.07 -0.99 17.85
C ALA A 98 -1.86 -0.06 16.92
N ILE A 99 -1.68 -0.24 15.62
CA ILE A 99 -2.41 0.48 14.58
C ILE A 99 -3.28 -0.48 13.79
N ARG A 100 -4.47 -0.04 13.40
CA ARG A 100 -5.30 -0.74 12.42
C ARG A 100 -5.10 -0.11 11.05
N CYS A 101 -4.61 -0.90 10.11
CA CYS A 101 -4.37 -0.48 8.74
C CYS A 101 -5.38 -1.15 7.81
N THR A 102 -6.09 -0.34 7.04
CA THR A 102 -6.92 -0.79 5.93
C THR A 102 -6.32 -0.25 4.65
N ILE A 103 -5.95 -1.14 3.73
CA ILE A 103 -5.40 -0.76 2.44
C ILE A 103 -6.35 -1.17 1.32
N ARG A 104 -6.65 -0.22 0.44
CA ARG A 104 -7.38 -0.46 -0.80
C ARG A 104 -6.41 -0.32 -1.97
N LEU A 105 -6.20 -1.40 -2.70
CA LEU A 105 -5.43 -1.44 -3.94
C LEU A 105 -6.37 -1.33 -5.14
N LYS A 106 -5.96 -0.57 -6.16
CA LYS A 106 -6.60 -0.51 -7.48
C LYS A 106 -5.52 -0.66 -8.55
N THR A 107 -5.60 -1.70 -9.37
CA THR A 107 -4.64 -1.96 -10.46
C THR A 107 -5.19 -1.48 -11.81
N PHE A 108 -4.29 -1.16 -12.75
CA PHE A 108 -4.65 -0.71 -14.10
C PHE A 108 -3.91 -1.51 -15.17
#